data_AF-A0A7W6H9C7-F1
#
_entry.id   AF-A0A7W6H9C7-F1
#
_cell.length_a   1.000
_cell.length_b   1.000
_cell.length_c   1.000
_cell.angle_alpha   90.00
_cell.angle_beta   90.00
_cell.angle_gamma   90.00
#
_symmetry.space_group_name_H-M   'P 1'
#
loop_
_entity.id
_entity.type
_entity.pdbx_description
1 polymer ?
#
loop_
_entity_poly.entity_id
_entity_poly.type
_entity_poly.pdbx_seq_one_letter_code
_entity_poly.pdbx_strand_id
1 'polypeptide(L)'
;MAVAIPREALARRTLRELFWFSALALCSLAIAWVFSLIVEPTTGPTEFPTENGPSELLQAAMVIVAGMLFFLAALRFSFEIFYASLAIAVACWLAAVREFPRCGSEYYDYGPCLSNNTKGLIVLGAIGLAVALMAIRREPLSRHLRELNFFWIVPCALSGAMLVIAEIIGESYYRVWIEETIELASYLNLLVFAGVLNLSPHWFQTLRAPHWKPAAVLKKRRATMTRVRPSSPSDGRRSAASR
;
A
#
# COMPACT_ATOMS: atom_id res chain seq x y z
N MET A 1 -21.28 3.78 -19.87
CA MET A 1 -21.39 5.19 -19.43
C MET A 1 -20.56 5.40 -18.18
N ALA A 2 -19.47 6.16 -18.27
CA ALA A 2 -18.68 6.54 -17.10
C ALA A 2 -19.44 7.63 -16.32
N VAL A 3 -19.78 7.37 -15.06
CA VAL A 3 -20.34 8.41 -14.18
C VAL A 3 -19.20 9.36 -13.85
N ALA A 4 -19.29 10.61 -14.32
CA ALA A 4 -18.34 11.65 -13.95
C ALA A 4 -18.45 11.91 -12.44
N ILE A 5 -17.35 11.70 -11.72
CA ILE A 5 -17.27 11.98 -10.29
C ILE A 5 -17.13 13.50 -10.14
N PRO A 6 -17.94 14.16 -9.28
CA PRO A 6 -17.79 15.58 -9.03
C PRO A 6 -16.37 15.90 -8.54
N ARG A 7 -15.70 16.90 -9.13
CA ARG A 7 -14.32 17.28 -8.78
C ARG A 7 -14.12 17.50 -7.27
N GLU A 8 -15.11 18.10 -6.60
CA GLU A 8 -15.09 18.32 -5.16
C GLU A 8 -15.17 17.04 -4.31
N ALA A 9 -15.86 16.01 -4.80
CA ALA A 9 -15.93 14.72 -4.12
C ALA A 9 -14.61 13.95 -4.26
N LEU A 10 -13.99 14.06 -5.44
CA LEU A 10 -12.64 13.54 -5.69
C LEU A 10 -11.62 14.23 -4.77
N ALA A 11 -11.56 15.57 -4.77
CA ALA A 11 -10.63 16.33 -3.95
C ALA A 11 -10.73 16.04 -2.44
N ARG A 12 -11.95 15.91 -1.90
CA ARG A 12 -12.15 15.55 -0.48
C ARG A 12 -11.63 14.15 -0.16
N ARG A 13 -11.85 13.19 -1.06
CA ARG A 13 -11.34 11.83 -0.90
C ARG A 13 -9.81 11.81 -0.96
N THR A 14 -9.24 12.51 -1.93
CA THR A 14 -7.79 12.72 -2.08
C THR A 14 -7.16 13.26 -0.81
N LEU A 15 -7.69 14.36 -0.27
CA LEU A 15 -7.18 14.96 0.97
C LEU A 15 -7.26 14.01 2.16
N ARG A 16 -8.35 13.25 2.27
CA ARG A 16 -8.52 12.25 3.33
C ARG A 16 -7.50 11.12 3.20
N GLU A 17 -7.30 10.59 2.00
CA GLU A 17 -6.34 9.50 1.75
C GLU A 17 -4.90 9.98 1.99
N LEU A 18 -4.54 11.18 1.51
CA LEU A 18 -3.25 11.81 1.82
C LEU A 18 -3.05 11.96 3.33
N PHE A 19 -4.07 12.45 4.06
CA PHE A 19 -3.99 12.58 5.51
C PHE A 19 -3.71 11.23 6.20
N TRP A 20 -4.44 10.17 5.85
CA TRP A 20 -4.25 8.86 6.48
C TRP A 20 -2.91 8.21 6.13
N PHE A 21 -2.43 8.36 4.89
CA PHE A 21 -1.14 7.81 4.49
C PHE A 21 0.03 8.59 5.08
N SER A 22 -0.07 9.92 5.16
CA SER A 22 0.92 10.72 5.88
C SER A 22 0.91 10.42 7.38
N ALA A 23 -0.26 10.25 7.99
CA ALA A 23 -0.36 9.84 9.39
C ALA A 23 0.28 8.46 9.61
N LEU A 24 0.07 7.51 8.70
CA LEU A 24 0.71 6.20 8.77
C LEU A 24 2.24 6.31 8.68
N ALA A 25 2.76 7.12 7.76
CA ALA A 25 4.20 7.34 7.62
C ALA A 25 4.80 7.98 8.88
N LEU A 26 4.13 9.00 9.44
CA LEU A 26 4.54 9.64 10.71
C LEU A 26 4.48 8.66 11.89
N CYS A 27 3.45 7.83 11.98
CA CYS A 27 3.37 6.79 12.99
C CYS A 27 4.49 5.76 12.83
N SER A 28 4.81 5.37 11.59
CA SER A 28 5.91 4.44 11.31
C SER A 28 7.25 5.03 11.73
N LEU A 29 7.48 6.32 11.46
CA LEU A 29 8.65 7.05 11.92
C LEU A 29 8.72 7.14 13.45
N ALA A 30 7.61 7.45 14.11
CA ALA A 30 7.55 7.50 15.57
C ALA A 30 7.83 6.14 16.21
N ILE A 31 7.29 5.05 15.64
CA ILE A 31 7.53 3.68 16.12
C ILE A 31 8.99 3.30 15.91
N ALA A 32 9.56 3.55 14.73
CA ALA A 32 10.96 3.28 14.44
C ALA A 32 11.88 4.05 15.39
N TRP A 33 11.59 5.33 15.62
CA TRP A 33 12.33 6.16 16.58
C TRP A 33 12.29 5.59 17.99
N VAL A 34 11.11 5.23 18.50
CA VAL A 34 10.97 4.60 19.82
C VAL A 34 11.72 3.27 19.89
N PHE A 35 11.66 2.47 18.82
CA PHE A 35 12.39 1.21 18.73
C PHE A 35 13.91 1.44 18.81
N SER A 36 14.45 2.39 18.05
CA SER A 36 15.87 2.73 18.07
C SER A 36 16.32 3.21 19.45
N LEU A 37 15.51 4.00 20.16
CA LEU A 37 15.80 4.40 21.54
C LEU A 37 15.87 3.23 22.54
N ILE A 38 15.15 2.13 22.28
CA ILE A 38 15.06 0.96 23.18
C ILE A 38 16.13 -0.07 22.84
N VAL A 39 16.31 -0.39 21.55
CA VAL A 39 17.14 -1.50 21.07
C VAL A 39 18.59 -1.08 20.89
N GLU A 40 18.84 0.20 20.63
CA GLU A 40 20.17 0.76 20.44
C GLU A 40 20.38 1.92 21.43
N PRO A 41 20.38 1.65 22.76
CA PRO A 41 20.52 2.69 23.77
C PRO A 41 21.84 3.44 23.57
N THR A 42 21.73 4.77 23.47
CA THR A 42 22.78 5.71 23.08
C THR A 42 23.96 5.73 24.06
N THR A 43 24.94 4.84 23.90
CA THR A 43 26.22 4.93 24.62
C THR A 43 27.30 5.57 23.75
N GLY A 44 27.09 6.81 23.31
CA GLY A 44 28.15 7.67 22.75
C GLY A 44 27.89 8.26 21.36
N PRO A 45 28.57 9.36 21.00
CA PRO A 45 28.25 10.17 19.82
C PRO A 45 28.88 9.74 18.49
N THR A 46 29.74 8.71 18.43
CA THR A 46 30.57 8.46 17.23
C THR A 46 30.57 7.04 16.66
N GLU A 47 30.05 6.03 17.35
CA GLU A 47 30.12 4.63 16.88
C GLU A 47 28.84 3.87 17.27
N PHE A 48 27.70 4.20 16.64
CA PHE A 48 26.40 3.56 16.90
C PHE A 48 25.46 3.66 15.68
N PRO A 49 24.78 2.58 15.24
CA PRO A 49 25.02 1.15 15.49
C PRO A 49 26.23 0.60 14.69
N THR A 50 26.71 -0.59 15.04
CA THR A 50 27.57 -1.38 14.14
C THR A 50 26.80 -1.59 12.83
N GLU A 51 27.36 -1.16 11.69
CA GLU A 51 26.95 -1.67 10.37
C GLU A 51 26.77 -3.19 10.52
N ASN A 52 25.58 -3.72 10.23
CA ASN A 52 25.16 -5.12 10.40
C ASN A 52 24.57 -5.51 11.78
N GLY A 53 23.87 -4.59 12.44
CA GLY A 53 23.17 -4.84 13.70
C GLY A 53 21.91 -5.74 13.59
N PRO A 54 21.33 -6.18 14.72
CA PRO A 54 20.06 -6.93 14.75
C PRO A 54 18.87 -6.18 14.11
N SER A 55 18.95 -4.86 14.04
CA SER A 55 17.99 -3.99 13.37
C SER A 55 17.92 -4.27 11.86
N GLU A 56 19.04 -4.48 11.17
CA GLU A 56 19.07 -4.84 9.74
C GLU A 56 18.35 -6.16 9.46
N LEU A 57 18.51 -7.17 10.33
CA LEU A 57 17.78 -8.44 10.19
C LEU A 57 16.26 -8.24 10.28
N LEU A 58 15.83 -7.38 11.21
CA LEU A 58 14.42 -7.03 11.35
C LEU A 58 13.93 -6.27 10.12
N GLN A 59 14.72 -5.32 9.62
CA GLN A 59 14.45 -4.56 8.40
C GLN A 59 14.30 -5.50 7.20
N ALA A 60 15.26 -6.40 6.98
CA ALA A 60 15.23 -7.44 5.96
C ALA A 60 13.95 -8.30 6.06
N ALA A 61 13.60 -8.75 7.26
CA ALA A 61 12.39 -9.54 7.50
C ALA A 61 11.12 -8.75 7.13
N MET A 62 11.04 -7.47 7.54
CA MET A 62 9.90 -6.61 7.20
C MET A 62 9.72 -6.46 5.70
N VAL A 63 10.80 -6.16 4.96
CA VAL A 63 10.71 -5.99 3.50
C VAL A 63 10.48 -7.31 2.76
N ILE A 64 10.99 -8.44 3.25
CA ILE A 64 10.66 -9.76 2.68
C ILE A 64 9.16 -10.03 2.82
N VAL A 65 8.60 -9.82 4.02
CA VAL A 65 7.16 -10.02 4.26
C VAL A 65 6.34 -9.04 3.42
N ALA A 66 6.73 -7.77 3.35
CA ALA A 66 6.07 -6.79 2.48
C ALA A 66 6.12 -7.22 1.01
N GLY A 67 7.27 -7.66 0.50
CA GLY A 67 7.44 -8.15 -0.87
C GLY A 67 6.54 -9.35 -1.18
N MET A 68 6.44 -10.30 -0.27
CA MET A 68 5.51 -11.44 -0.39
C MET A 68 4.04 -10.98 -0.41
N LEU A 69 3.66 -10.05 0.46
CA LEU A 69 2.32 -9.47 0.48
C LEU A 69 2.00 -8.69 -0.80
N PHE A 70 2.98 -8.04 -1.43
CA PHE A 70 2.81 -7.40 -2.73
C PHE A 70 2.67 -8.41 -3.87
N PHE A 71 3.40 -9.53 -3.84
CA PHE A 71 3.14 -10.63 -4.79
C PHE A 71 1.73 -11.20 -4.63
N LEU A 72 1.26 -11.38 -3.39
CA LEU A 72 -0.12 -11.80 -3.11
C LEU A 72 -1.14 -10.75 -3.60
N ALA A 73 -0.84 -9.46 -3.44
CA ALA A 73 -1.66 -8.39 -3.99
C ALA A 73 -1.70 -8.47 -5.52
N ALA A 74 -0.58 -8.71 -6.21
CA ALA A 74 -0.57 -8.89 -7.66
C ALA A 74 -1.47 -10.07 -8.10
N LEU A 75 -1.56 -11.15 -7.33
CA LEU A 75 -2.51 -12.23 -7.63
C LEU A 75 -3.97 -11.79 -7.52
N ARG A 76 -4.27 -10.79 -6.68
CA ARG A 76 -5.63 -10.34 -6.36
C ARG A 76 -6.12 -9.17 -7.21
N PHE A 77 -5.24 -8.23 -7.52
CA PHE A 77 -5.57 -6.99 -8.21
C PHE A 77 -5.29 -7.09 -9.71
N SER A 78 -5.86 -6.16 -10.46
CA SER A 78 -5.80 -6.09 -11.93
C SER A 78 -5.27 -4.73 -12.38
N PHE A 79 -4.93 -4.62 -13.66
CA PHE A 79 -4.49 -3.37 -14.31
C PHE A 79 -3.22 -2.77 -13.65
N GLU A 80 -3.20 -1.46 -13.40
CA GLU A 80 -2.05 -0.72 -12.86
C GLU A 80 -1.58 -1.26 -11.50
N ILE A 81 -2.52 -1.66 -10.63
CA ILE A 81 -2.21 -2.18 -9.30
C ILE A 81 -1.45 -3.50 -9.41
N PHE A 82 -1.77 -4.34 -10.40
CA PHE A 82 -1.03 -5.58 -10.66
C PHE A 82 0.45 -5.29 -10.93
N TYR A 83 0.71 -4.46 -11.94
CA TYR A 83 2.08 -4.13 -12.36
C TYR A 83 2.87 -3.44 -11.26
N ALA A 84 2.24 -2.51 -10.56
CA ALA A 84 2.91 -1.81 -9.48
C ALA A 84 3.19 -2.69 -8.28
N SER A 85 2.27 -3.59 -7.91
CA SER A 85 2.52 -4.55 -6.85
C SER A 85 3.69 -5.47 -7.21
N LEU A 86 3.83 -5.87 -8.48
CA LEU A 86 5.00 -6.62 -8.93
C LEU A 86 6.29 -5.79 -8.84
N ALA A 87 6.28 -4.55 -9.30
CA ALA A 87 7.44 -3.67 -9.26
C ALA A 87 7.90 -3.41 -7.81
N ILE A 88 6.95 -3.10 -6.92
CA ILE A 88 7.23 -2.86 -5.50
C ILE A 88 7.67 -4.16 -4.82
N ALA A 89 7.08 -5.31 -5.14
CA ALA A 89 7.54 -6.59 -4.62
C ALA A 89 9.02 -6.83 -4.95
N VAL A 90 9.41 -6.64 -6.22
CA VAL A 90 10.82 -6.77 -6.63
C VAL A 90 11.70 -5.75 -5.91
N ALA A 91 11.26 -4.49 -5.77
CA ALA A 91 11.99 -3.48 -5.02
C ALA A 91 12.20 -3.87 -3.55
N CYS A 92 11.19 -4.46 -2.90
CA CYS A 92 11.32 -4.98 -1.53
C CYS A 92 12.34 -6.12 -1.43
N TRP A 93 12.43 -7.00 -2.43
CA TRP A 93 13.46 -8.05 -2.45
C TRP A 93 14.86 -7.50 -2.70
N LEU A 94 14.99 -6.44 -3.50
CA LEU A 94 16.26 -5.73 -3.67
C LEU A 94 16.68 -5.04 -2.37
N ALA A 95 15.75 -4.39 -1.68
CA ALA A 95 15.99 -3.83 -0.35
C ALA A 95 16.40 -4.92 0.63
N ALA A 96 15.71 -6.08 0.67
CA ALA A 96 16.10 -7.19 1.53
C ALA A 96 17.55 -7.65 1.29
N VAL A 97 17.99 -7.67 0.04
CA VAL A 97 19.36 -8.04 -0.33
C VAL A 97 20.37 -6.96 0.04
N ARG A 98 19.97 -5.68 0.09
CA ARG A 98 20.76 -4.59 0.66
C ARG A 98 21.00 -4.83 2.15
N GLU A 99 19.92 -5.07 2.91
CA GLU A 99 19.93 -5.26 4.38
C GLU A 99 20.70 -6.49 4.88
N PHE A 100 21.11 -7.42 4.01
CA PHE A 100 21.95 -8.53 4.44
C PHE A 100 23.41 -8.24 4.12
N PRO A 101 24.37 -8.30 5.06
CA PRO A 101 25.78 -8.21 4.73
C PRO A 101 26.24 -9.29 3.74
N ARG A 102 27.33 -9.00 3.03
CA ARG A 102 28.08 -10.04 2.33
C ARG A 102 28.96 -10.78 3.35
N CYS A 103 28.91 -12.12 3.34
CA CYS A 103 29.70 -12.95 4.28
C CYS A 103 31.23 -12.77 4.21
N GLY A 104 31.75 -12.13 3.17
CA GLY A 104 33.17 -11.81 3.02
C GLY A 104 33.45 -10.31 2.97
N SER A 105 32.52 -9.48 3.46
CA SER A 105 32.71 -8.03 3.57
C SER A 105 33.69 -7.70 4.69
N GLU A 106 34.53 -6.68 4.50
CA GLU A 106 35.40 -6.15 5.57
C GLU A 106 34.57 -5.45 6.67
N TYR A 107 33.33 -5.06 6.35
CA TYR A 107 32.39 -4.40 7.25
C TYR A 107 31.47 -5.38 8.01
N TYR A 108 31.58 -6.69 7.76
CA TYR A 108 30.70 -7.68 8.40
C TYR A 108 31.17 -7.97 9.84
N ASP A 109 30.37 -7.52 10.81
CA ASP A 109 30.69 -7.57 12.24
C ASP A 109 29.89 -8.65 12.99
N TYR A 110 29.81 -9.85 12.39
CA TYR A 110 29.05 -11.04 12.85
C TYR A 110 27.52 -10.97 12.62
N GLY A 111 26.83 -12.12 12.52
CA GLY A 111 25.38 -12.21 12.28
C GLY A 111 24.97 -12.93 10.97
N PRO A 112 23.69 -12.91 10.56
CA PRO A 112 23.26 -13.53 9.31
C PRO A 112 23.83 -12.77 8.11
N CYS A 113 24.48 -13.49 7.20
CA CYS A 113 25.06 -12.91 5.99
C CYS A 113 24.64 -13.73 4.77
N LEU A 114 24.76 -13.12 3.58
CA LEU A 114 24.51 -13.78 2.31
C LEU A 114 25.79 -13.83 1.46
N SER A 115 26.06 -14.98 0.85
CA SER A 115 27.09 -15.06 -0.20
C SER A 115 26.66 -14.25 -1.42
N ASN A 116 27.61 -13.77 -2.24
CA ASN A 116 27.30 -13.08 -3.49
C ASN A 116 26.37 -13.89 -4.41
N ASN A 117 26.61 -15.20 -4.50
CA ASN A 117 25.78 -16.09 -5.29
C ASN A 117 24.35 -16.16 -4.73
N THR A 118 24.20 -16.23 -3.41
CA THR A 118 22.88 -16.27 -2.75
C THR A 118 22.11 -14.97 -2.97
N LYS A 119 22.75 -13.81 -2.82
CA LYS A 119 22.15 -12.51 -3.13
C LYS A 119 21.64 -12.47 -4.57
N GLY A 120 22.47 -12.91 -5.54
CA GLY A 120 22.08 -13.00 -6.94
C GLY A 120 20.90 -13.94 -7.19
N LEU A 121 20.87 -15.11 -6.55
CA LEU A 121 19.76 -16.06 -6.68
C LEU A 121 18.44 -15.52 -6.13
N ILE A 122 18.47 -14.77 -5.02
CA ILE A 122 17.27 -14.12 -4.46
C ILE A 122 16.72 -13.10 -5.45
N VAL A 123 17.58 -12.23 -6.00
CA VAL A 123 17.16 -11.23 -6.99
C VAL A 123 16.60 -11.88 -8.25
N LEU A 124 17.30 -12.89 -8.79
CA LEU A 124 16.83 -13.65 -9.95
C LEU A 124 15.51 -14.37 -9.68
N GLY A 125 15.32 -14.93 -8.47
CA GLY A 125 14.08 -15.55 -8.04
C GLY A 125 12.92 -14.57 -7.98
N ALA A 126 13.12 -13.39 -7.39
CA ALA A 126 12.12 -12.34 -7.31
C ALA A 126 11.72 -11.80 -8.69
N ILE A 127 12.70 -11.50 -9.55
CA ILE A 127 12.47 -11.07 -10.93
C ILE A 127 11.78 -12.18 -11.72
N GLY A 128 12.26 -13.42 -11.61
CA GLY A 128 11.70 -14.59 -12.28
C GLY A 128 10.24 -14.83 -11.90
N LEU A 129 9.89 -14.68 -10.61
CA LEU A 129 8.52 -14.76 -10.13
C LEU A 129 7.64 -13.63 -10.70
N ALA A 130 8.15 -12.39 -10.71
CA ALA A 130 7.43 -11.27 -11.32
C ALA A 130 7.16 -11.51 -12.82
N VAL A 131 8.17 -11.97 -13.57
CA VAL A 131 8.05 -12.32 -14.99
C VAL A 131 7.06 -13.47 -15.20
N ALA A 132 7.12 -14.51 -14.39
CA ALA A 132 6.19 -15.63 -14.44
C ALA A 132 4.74 -15.16 -14.20
N LEU A 133 4.51 -14.31 -13.19
CA LEU A 133 3.20 -13.74 -12.91
C LEU A 133 2.69 -12.87 -14.07
N MET A 134 3.54 -12.04 -14.67
CA MET A 134 3.18 -11.27 -15.87
C MET A 134 2.81 -12.18 -17.05
N ALA A 135 3.58 -13.24 -17.27
CA ALA A 135 3.36 -14.18 -18.37
C ALA A 135 2.07 -15.01 -18.21
N ILE A 136 1.71 -15.36 -16.97
CA ILE A 136 0.51 -16.13 -16.62
C ILE A 136 -0.74 -15.24 -16.65
N ARG A 137 -0.70 -14.08 -16.01
CA ARG A 137 -1.91 -13.24 -15.83
C ARG A 137 -2.22 -12.32 -17.00
N ARG A 138 -1.20 -11.79 -17.69
CA ARG A 138 -1.33 -10.93 -18.88
C ARG A 138 -2.41 -9.84 -18.75
N GLU A 139 -2.43 -9.14 -17.62
CA GLU A 139 -3.41 -8.09 -17.37
C GLU A 139 -3.27 -6.95 -18.39
N PRO A 140 -4.35 -6.40 -18.95
CA PRO A 140 -4.23 -5.24 -19.81
C PRO A 140 -3.79 -4.02 -18.99
N LEU A 141 -2.82 -3.25 -19.50
CA LEU A 141 -2.56 -1.92 -18.95
C LEU A 141 -3.77 -1.03 -19.23
N SER A 142 -4.32 -0.40 -18.19
CA SER A 142 -5.48 0.49 -18.36
C SER A 142 -5.12 1.65 -19.29
N ARG A 143 -5.94 1.89 -20.32
CA ARG A 143 -5.80 3.05 -21.23
C ARG A 143 -6.15 4.38 -20.55
N HIS A 144 -6.79 4.31 -19.39
CA HIS A 144 -7.16 5.49 -18.61
C HIS A 144 -6.65 5.29 -17.18
N LEU A 145 -5.50 5.90 -16.91
CA LEU A 145 -5.04 6.19 -15.55
C LEU A 145 -6.13 7.01 -14.86
N ARG A 146 -7.07 6.34 -14.19
CA ARG A 146 -8.09 7.04 -13.42
C ARG A 146 -7.37 7.66 -12.24
N GLU A 147 -7.48 8.97 -12.06
CA GLU A 147 -6.88 9.72 -10.94
C GLU A 147 -7.15 9.08 -9.56
N LEU A 148 -8.26 8.36 -9.41
CA LEU A 148 -8.62 7.58 -8.20
C LEU A 148 -7.76 6.35 -7.94
N ASN A 149 -7.05 5.85 -8.93
CA ASN A 149 -6.09 4.76 -8.79
C ASN A 149 -4.70 5.28 -8.43
N PHE A 150 -4.41 6.58 -8.36
CA PHE A 150 -3.05 7.01 -8.00
C PHE A 150 -2.77 6.98 -6.50
N PHE A 151 -3.80 6.91 -5.65
CA PHE A 151 -3.62 7.03 -4.20
C PHE A 151 -2.87 5.87 -3.55
N TRP A 152 -2.88 4.68 -4.16
CA TRP A 152 -2.11 3.54 -3.65
C TRP A 152 -0.60 3.73 -3.84
N ILE A 153 -0.14 4.63 -4.72
CA ILE A 153 1.29 4.90 -4.92
C ILE A 153 1.86 5.79 -3.82
N VAL A 154 1.02 6.57 -3.13
CA VAL A 154 1.48 7.57 -2.16
C VAL A 154 2.27 6.94 -1.00
N PRO A 155 1.79 5.86 -0.33
CA PRO A 155 2.57 5.21 0.72
C PRO A 155 3.93 4.71 0.22
N CYS A 156 3.97 4.13 -0.98
CA CYS A 156 5.21 3.64 -1.58
C CYS A 156 6.15 4.77 -1.98
N ALA A 157 5.62 5.88 -2.50
CA ALA A 157 6.41 7.06 -2.84
C ALA A 157 6.98 7.74 -1.60
N LEU A 158 6.22 7.81 -0.51
CA LEU A 158 6.70 8.29 0.79
C LEU A 158 7.82 7.41 1.33
N SER A 159 7.66 6.09 1.31
CA SER A 159 8.73 5.15 1.67
C SER A 159 9.98 5.31 0.78
N GLY A 160 9.80 5.47 -0.53
CA GLY A 160 10.92 5.76 -1.44
C GLY A 160 11.65 7.06 -1.10
N ALA A 161 10.90 8.13 -0.79
CA ALA A 161 11.47 9.40 -0.35
C ALA A 161 12.22 9.25 0.98
N MET A 162 11.68 8.48 1.92
CA MET A 162 12.36 8.18 3.19
C MET A 162 13.68 7.46 2.97
N LEU A 163 13.74 6.43 2.10
CA LEU A 163 14.98 5.73 1.79
C LEU A 163 16.03 6.64 1.13
N VAL A 164 15.61 7.51 0.20
CA VAL A 164 16.53 8.50 -0.40
C VAL A 164 17.06 9.46 0.64
N ILE A 165 16.21 9.91 1.58
CA ILE A 165 16.63 10.77 2.68
C ILE A 165 17.57 10.03 3.63
N ALA A 166 17.29 8.76 3.94
CA ALA A 166 18.15 7.92 4.77
C ALA A 166 19.56 7.82 4.17
N GLU A 167 19.65 7.48 2.89
CA GLU A 167 20.91 7.37 2.15
C GLU A 167 21.70 8.69 2.18
N ILE A 168 21.04 9.81 1.89
CA ILE A 168 21.68 11.14 1.91
C ILE A 168 22.21 11.45 3.32
N ILE A 169 21.45 11.13 4.36
CA ILE A 169 21.84 11.41 5.75
C ILE A 169 22.99 10.49 6.20
N GLY A 170 22.91 9.21 5.85
CA GLY A 170 23.92 8.19 6.11
C GLY A 170 25.25 8.52 5.46
N GLU A 171 25.26 8.63 4.14
CA GLU A 171 26.48 8.82 3.36
C GLU A 171 27.06 10.24 3.49
N SER A 172 26.22 11.29 3.51
CA SER A 172 26.72 12.68 3.47
C SER A 172 27.04 13.27 4.84
N TYR A 173 26.38 12.79 5.90
CA TYR A 173 26.51 13.35 7.24
C TYR A 173 27.04 12.37 8.28
N TYR A 174 27.38 11.13 7.88
CA TYR A 174 27.89 10.06 8.74
C TYR A 174 26.99 9.84 9.98
N ARG A 175 25.67 9.84 9.75
CA ARG A 175 24.65 9.64 10.79
C ARG A 175 23.94 8.31 10.62
N VAL A 176 24.68 7.21 10.79
CA VAL A 176 24.21 5.82 10.63
C VAL A 176 22.91 5.56 11.41
N TRP A 177 22.84 5.96 12.69
CA TRP A 177 21.60 5.76 13.47
C TRP A 177 20.35 6.44 12.87
N ILE A 178 20.51 7.59 12.21
CA ILE A 178 19.39 8.29 11.56
C ILE A 178 18.99 7.57 10.28
N GLU A 179 19.99 7.13 9.49
CA GLU A 179 19.78 6.29 8.33
C GLU A 179 18.95 5.06 8.72
N GLU A 180 19.45 4.23 9.63
CA GLU A 180 18.80 3.00 10.12
C GLU A 180 17.37 3.24 10.63
N THR A 181 17.15 4.33 11.37
CA THR A 181 15.82 4.68 11.87
C THR A 181 14.86 5.03 10.74
N ILE A 182 15.32 5.78 9.73
CA ILE A 182 14.49 6.17 8.60
C ILE A 182 14.24 4.98 7.67
N GLU A 183 15.22 4.10 7.48
CA GLU A 183 15.06 2.85 6.72
C GLU A 183 14.04 1.92 7.39
N LEU A 184 14.19 1.67 8.69
CA LEU A 184 13.22 0.91 9.49
C LEU A 184 11.80 1.51 9.40
N ALA A 185 11.67 2.84 9.50
CA ALA A 185 10.40 3.52 9.36
C ALA A 185 9.79 3.34 7.96
N SER A 186 10.62 3.41 6.92
CA SER A 186 10.21 3.21 5.53
C SER A 186 9.69 1.80 5.29
N TYR A 187 10.41 0.80 5.80
CA TYR A 187 10.08 -0.61 5.68
C TYR A 187 8.84 -1.00 6.48
N LEU A 188 8.67 -0.44 7.69
CA LEU A 188 7.44 -0.58 8.46
C LEU A 188 6.24 0.02 7.72
N ASN A 189 6.39 1.20 7.13
CA ASN A 189 5.34 1.84 6.33
C ASN A 189 4.95 0.97 5.11
N LEU A 190 5.93 0.40 4.40
CA LEU A 190 5.68 -0.54 3.31
C LEU A 190 4.95 -1.81 3.78
N LEU A 191 5.37 -2.38 4.90
CA LEU A 191 4.76 -3.59 5.47
C LEU A 191 3.30 -3.34 5.88
N VAL A 192 3.02 -2.27 6.61
CA VAL A 192 1.66 -1.92 7.01
C VAL A 192 0.81 -1.65 5.79
N PHE A 193 1.33 -0.91 4.81
CA PHE A 193 0.61 -0.65 3.57
C PHE A 193 0.30 -1.93 2.79
N ALA A 194 1.26 -2.83 2.62
CA ALA A 194 1.06 -4.14 1.97
C ALA A 194 0.02 -4.98 2.73
N GLY A 195 0.02 -4.93 4.06
CA GLY A 195 -1.00 -5.53 4.91
C GLY A 195 -2.39 -4.95 4.66
N VAL A 196 -2.53 -3.62 4.69
CA VAL A 196 -3.79 -2.92 4.42
C VAL A 196 -4.32 -3.23 3.01
N LEU A 197 -3.43 -3.27 2.01
CA LEU A 197 -3.77 -3.61 0.63
C LEU A 197 -4.43 -5.01 0.54
N ASN A 198 -3.94 -5.97 1.33
CA ASN A 198 -4.47 -7.32 1.36
C ASN A 198 -5.71 -7.48 2.26
N LEU A 199 -5.77 -6.79 3.40
CA LEU A 199 -6.88 -6.88 4.37
C LEU A 199 -8.11 -6.06 3.95
N SER A 200 -7.89 -4.91 3.28
CA SER A 200 -8.94 -3.96 2.88
C SER A 200 -8.99 -3.73 1.37
N PRO A 201 -9.18 -4.78 0.56
CA PRO A 201 -9.13 -4.73 -0.91
C PRO A 201 -10.19 -3.81 -1.54
N HIS A 202 -11.30 -3.61 -0.82
CA HIS A 202 -12.42 -2.79 -1.25
C HIS A 202 -12.07 -1.29 -1.31
N TRP A 203 -11.01 -0.85 -0.62
CA TRP A 203 -10.50 0.52 -0.72
C TRP A 203 -9.82 0.79 -2.06
N PHE A 204 -9.25 -0.25 -2.66
CA PHE A 204 -8.40 -0.17 -3.85
C PHE A 204 -9.06 -0.70 -5.13
N GLN A 205 -10.07 -1.59 -5.03
CA GLN A 205 -10.86 -2.06 -6.19
C GLN A 205 -12.17 -1.29 -6.34
N THR A 206 -12.17 -0.21 -7.12
CA THR A 206 -13.40 0.53 -7.44
C THR A 206 -14.41 -0.27 -8.29
N LEU A 207 -13.99 -1.32 -9.00
CA LEU A 207 -14.89 -2.22 -9.72
C LEU A 207 -15.74 -3.12 -8.79
N ARG A 208 -15.31 -3.34 -7.54
CA ARG A 208 -16.12 -3.98 -6.48
C ARG A 208 -16.73 -2.99 -5.49
N ALA A 209 -16.38 -1.70 -5.57
CA ALA A 209 -17.05 -0.69 -4.76
C ALA A 209 -18.52 -0.68 -5.17
N PRO A 210 -19.47 -0.90 -4.24
CA PRO A 210 -20.88 -0.94 -4.55
C PRO A 210 -21.21 0.34 -5.29
N HIS A 211 -21.70 0.14 -6.49
CA HIS A 211 -22.01 1.12 -7.51
C HIS A 211 -22.53 2.37 -6.81
N TRP A 212 -21.78 3.47 -6.87
CA TRP A 212 -22.23 4.77 -6.42
C TRP A 212 -23.50 5.06 -7.21
N LYS A 213 -24.66 4.68 -6.67
CA LYS A 213 -25.94 5.04 -7.24
C LYS A 213 -25.94 6.55 -7.16
N PRO A 214 -25.89 7.27 -8.29
CA PRO A 214 -25.85 8.72 -8.23
C PRO A 214 -27.06 9.16 -7.40
N ALA A 215 -26.89 10.13 -6.49
CA ALA A 215 -27.96 10.58 -5.60
C ALA A 215 -29.26 10.91 -6.37
N ALA A 216 -29.14 11.26 -7.65
CA ALA A 216 -30.24 11.40 -8.61
C ALA A 216 -31.09 10.12 -8.79
N VAL A 217 -30.51 8.92 -8.83
CA VAL A 217 -31.23 7.63 -8.96
C VAL A 217 -31.95 7.26 -7.65
N LEU A 218 -31.37 7.59 -6.49
CA LEU A 218 -32.04 7.45 -5.19
C LEU A 218 -33.19 8.45 -5.03
N LYS A 219 -33.01 9.71 -5.48
CA LYS A 219 -34.04 10.75 -5.46
C LYS A 219 -35.18 10.43 -6.43
N LYS A 220 -34.88 9.86 -7.61
CA LYS A 220 -35.89 9.41 -8.59
C LYS A 220 -36.72 8.25 -8.03
N ARG A 221 -36.12 7.25 -7.36
CA ARG A 221 -36.88 6.18 -6.69
C ARG A 221 -37.77 6.69 -5.55
N ARG A 222 -37.31 7.66 -4.75
CA ARG A 222 -38.13 8.29 -3.71
C ARG A 222 -39.32 9.05 -4.30
N ALA A 223 -39.10 9.80 -5.39
CA ALA A 223 -40.17 10.51 -6.09
C ALA A 223 -41.16 9.59 -6.82
N THR A 224 -40.73 8.42 -7.28
CA THR A 224 -41.61 7.41 -7.88
C THR A 224 -42.44 6.68 -6.81
N MET A 225 -41.90 6.45 -5.61
CA MET A 225 -42.65 5.83 -4.50
C MET A 225 -43.66 6.78 -3.84
N THR A 226 -43.42 8.10 -3.78
CA THR A 226 -44.40 9.05 -3.24
C THR A 226 -45.53 9.41 -4.20
N ARG A 227 -45.53 8.90 -5.45
CA ARG A 227 -46.57 9.18 -6.45
C ARG A 227 -47.58 8.06 -6.67
N VAL A 228 -47.48 6.96 -5.92
CA VAL A 228 -48.56 5.97 -5.85
C VAL A 228 -49.57 6.47 -4.81
N ARG A 229 -50.44 7.37 -5.26
CA ARG A 229 -51.63 7.79 -4.51
C ARG A 229 -52.58 6.57 -4.50
N PRO A 230 -52.88 5.94 -3.36
CA PRO A 230 -53.92 4.92 -3.33
C PRO A 230 -55.23 5.61 -3.74
N SER A 231 -55.81 5.18 -4.85
CA SER A 231 -57.17 5.57 -5.24
C SER A 231 -58.11 5.10 -4.14
N SER A 232 -58.70 6.08 -3.44
CA SER A 232 -59.75 5.90 -2.44
C SER A 232 -60.90 5.08 -3.02
N PRO A 233 -61.29 3.95 -2.40
CA PRO A 233 -62.58 3.33 -2.66
C PRO A 233 -63.63 4.05 -1.83
N SER A 234 -64.21 5.12 -2.37
CA SER A 234 -65.42 5.73 -1.81
C SER A 234 -66.62 5.38 -2.68
N ASP A 235 -67.51 4.60 -2.08
CA ASP A 235 -68.96 4.71 -2.09
C ASP A 235 -69.73 4.94 -3.40
N GLY A 236 -70.60 3.97 -3.68
CA GLY A 236 -71.70 4.09 -4.63
C GLY A 236 -72.71 2.94 -4.51
N ARG A 237 -73.34 2.79 -3.33
CA ARG A 237 -74.54 1.96 -3.11
C ARG A 237 -75.75 2.47 -3.92
N ARG A 238 -76.64 1.53 -4.30
CA ARG A 238 -78.13 1.57 -4.49
C ARG A 238 -78.58 1.18 -5.91
N SER A 239 -79.27 0.04 -6.07
CA SER A 239 -80.75 -0.17 -6.09
C SER A 239 -81.22 -0.30 -7.56
N ALA A 240 -82.13 -1.15 -8.05
CA ALA A 240 -83.24 -1.98 -7.54
C ALA A 240 -83.48 -3.13 -8.57
N ALA A 241 -83.88 -4.34 -8.15
CA ALA A 241 -85.24 -4.91 -8.17
C ALA A 241 -85.85 -5.36 -9.54
N SER A 242 -86.47 -6.56 -9.48
CA SER A 242 -87.44 -7.19 -10.41
C SER A 242 -86.87 -7.85 -11.68
N ARG A 243 -87.21 -9.07 -12.10
CA ARG A 243 -88.22 -10.09 -11.72
C ARG A 243 -87.60 -11.48 -11.85
#